data_AF-A0A411YFC4-F1
#
_entry.id   AF-A0A411YFC4-F1
#
_cell.length_a   1.000
_cell.length_b   1.000
_cell.length_c   1.000
_cell.angle_alpha   90.00
_cell.angle_beta   90.00
_cell.angle_gamma   90.00
#
_symmetry.space_group_name_H-M   'P 1'
#
loop_
_entity.id
_entity.type
_entity.pdbx_description
1 polymer ?
#
loop_
_entity_poly.entity_id
_entity_poly.type
_entity_poly.pdbx_seq_one_letter_code
_entity_poly.pdbx_strand_id
1 'polypeptide(L)'
;MHALAGTPGGAPVDANLVHYRHLTLVGSTGSALKHYLPGLELVARGLVPLERLPVEQVGLDEVPDRLANGPAGSALKTIVRPG
;
A
#
# COMPACT_ATOMS: atom_id res chain seq x y z
N MET A 1 -2.25 -8.19 -16.80
CA MET A 1 -3.54 -7.49 -16.61
C MET A 1 -3.45 -6.76 -15.26
N HIS A 2 -3.42 -5.43 -15.25
CA HIS A 2 -3.41 -4.67 -14.00
C HIS A 2 -4.83 -4.68 -13.43
N ALA A 3 -5.02 -5.30 -12.27
CA ALA A 3 -6.26 -5.17 -11.53
C ALA A 3 -6.42 -3.69 -11.14
N LEU A 4 -7.34 -3.00 -11.81
CA LEU A 4 -7.85 -1.72 -11.34
C LEU A 4 -8.37 -1.94 -9.91
N ALA A 5 -8.14 -0.97 -9.03
CA ALA A 5 -8.72 -0.91 -7.69
C ALA A 5 -10.24 -0.69 -7.80
N GLY A 6 -10.96 -1.64 -8.38
CA GLY A 6 -12.40 -1.66 -8.46
C GLY A 6 -12.96 -2.28 -7.19
N THR A 7 -13.71 -1.50 -6.42
CA THR A 7 -14.59 -2.04 -5.38
C THR A 7 -15.76 -2.76 -6.05
N PRO A 8 -16.24 -3.91 -5.54
CA PRO A 8 -17.49 -4.50 -6.01
C PRO A 8 -18.61 -3.45 -5.93
N GLY A 9 -19.23 -3.12 -7.08
CA GLY A 9 -20.25 -2.07 -7.18
C GLY A 9 -19.73 -0.68 -7.60
N GLY A 10 -18.43 -0.52 -7.82
CA GLY A 10 -17.82 0.75 -8.26
C GLY A 10 -17.64 1.76 -7.12
N ALA A 11 -17.16 2.96 -7.48
CA ALA A 11 -16.99 4.10 -6.57
C ALA A 11 -17.75 5.31 -7.16
N PRO A 12 -19.02 5.53 -6.79
CA PRO A 12 -19.81 6.63 -7.34
C PRO A 12 -19.20 7.97 -6.93
N VAL A 13 -19.14 8.91 -7.88
CA VAL A 13 -18.62 10.27 -7.67
C VAL A 13 -19.68 11.30 -8.05
N ASP A 14 -19.73 12.41 -7.32
CA ASP A 14 -20.61 13.53 -7.65
C ASP A 14 -20.01 14.35 -8.80
N ALA A 15 -20.57 14.18 -9.99
CA ALA A 15 -20.13 14.88 -11.20
C ALA A 15 -20.33 16.40 -11.14
N ASN A 16 -21.32 16.91 -10.38
CA ASN A 16 -21.51 18.35 -10.22
C ASN A 16 -20.34 18.96 -9.45
N LEU A 17 -19.87 18.30 -8.40
CA LEU A 17 -18.71 18.77 -7.66
C LEU A 17 -17.45 18.75 -8.52
N VAL A 18 -17.24 17.70 -9.31
CA VAL A 18 -16.10 17.61 -10.23
C VAL A 18 -16.13 18.76 -11.24
N HIS A 19 -17.28 19.00 -11.88
CA HIS A 19 -17.43 20.04 -12.88
C HIS A 19 -17.28 21.45 -12.30
N TYR A 20 -18.08 21.80 -11.30
CA TYR A 20 -18.17 23.18 -10.81
C TYR A 20 -17.05 23.57 -9.84
N ARG A 21 -16.35 22.60 -9.24
CA ARG A 21 -15.16 22.86 -8.41
C ARG A 21 -13.85 22.52 -9.12
N HIS A 22 -13.91 22.14 -10.40
CA HIS A 22 -12.75 21.76 -11.21
C HIS A 22 -11.88 20.70 -10.51
N LEU A 23 -12.50 19.68 -9.91
CA LEU A 23 -11.75 18.61 -9.25
C LEU A 23 -11.10 17.70 -10.30
N THR A 24 -9.91 17.19 -9.99
CA THR A 24 -9.21 16.22 -10.84
C THR A 24 -9.23 14.83 -10.19
N LEU A 25 -9.71 13.83 -10.92
CA LEU A 25 -9.69 12.43 -10.50
C LEU A 25 -8.60 11.70 -11.28
N VAL A 26 -7.62 11.12 -10.56
CA VAL A 26 -6.49 10.40 -11.17
C VAL A 26 -6.46 8.99 -10.60
N GLY A 27 -6.49 7.99 -11.49
CA GLY A 27 -6.18 6.61 -11.12
C GLY A 27 -4.68 6.39 -11.01
N SER A 28 -4.25 5.56 -10.06
CA SER A 28 -2.85 5.11 -9.99
C SER A 28 -2.81 3.59 -9.89
N THR A 29 -1.80 2.99 -10.52
CA THR A 29 -1.56 1.54 -10.44
C THR A 29 -0.05 1.28 -10.35
N GLY A 30 0.34 0.51 -9.34
CA GLY A 30 1.74 0.14 -9.11
C GLY A 30 2.67 1.35 -8.94
N SER A 31 3.97 1.07 -9.04
CA SER A 31 5.03 2.08 -9.07
C SER A 31 5.91 1.85 -10.30
N ALA A 32 6.27 2.93 -11.00
CA ALA A 32 7.22 2.87 -12.08
C ALA A 32 8.67 2.85 -11.53
N LEU A 33 9.62 2.35 -12.33
CA LEU A 33 11.04 2.30 -11.95
C LEU A 33 11.58 3.67 -11.48
N LYS A 34 11.12 4.75 -12.13
CA LYS A 34 11.49 6.13 -11.79
C LYS A 34 11.07 6.58 -10.38
N HIS A 35 10.18 5.86 -9.70
CA HIS A 35 9.69 6.21 -8.36
C HIS A 35 10.59 5.66 -7.23
N TYR A 36 11.41 4.63 -7.50
CA TYR A 36 12.18 3.95 -6.44
C TYR A 36 13.31 4.82 -5.88
N LEU A 37 14.09 5.48 -6.74
CA LEU A 37 15.20 6.33 -6.28
C LEU A 37 14.71 7.50 -5.41
N PRO A 38 13.69 8.29 -5.81
CA PRO A 38 13.11 9.30 -4.93
C PRO A 38 12.54 8.70 -3.63
N GLY A 39 11.88 7.53 -3.69
CA GLY A 39 11.35 6.86 -2.51
C GLY A 39 12.44 6.50 -1.49
N LEU A 40 13.57 5.97 -1.97
CA LEU A 40 14.73 5.65 -1.13
C LEU A 40 15.33 6.92 -0.50
N GLU A 41 15.41 8.01 -1.25
CA GLU A 41 15.93 9.27 -0.75
C GLU A 41 15.07 9.85 0.39
N LEU A 42 13.74 9.76 0.26
CA LEU A 42 12.82 10.17 1.32
C LEU A 42 13.05 9.36 2.61
N VAL A 43 13.24 8.04 2.49
CA VAL A 43 13.54 7.16 3.63
C VAL A 43 14.91 7.49 4.22
N ALA A 44 15.94 7.61 3.39
CA ALA A 44 17.31 7.89 3.84
C ALA A 44 17.43 9.24 4.58
N ARG A 45 16.63 10.23 4.19
CA ARG A 45 16.56 11.54 4.85
C ARG A 45 15.65 11.56 6.09
N GLY A 46 15.02 10.44 6.44
CA GLY A 46 14.07 10.36 7.56
C GLY A 46 12.77 11.14 7.32
N LEU A 47 12.45 11.48 6.08
CA LEU A 47 11.21 12.19 5.72
C LEU A 47 9.98 11.27 5.74
N VAL A 48 10.21 9.96 5.74
CA VAL A 48 9.19 8.93 5.93
C VAL A 48 9.57 8.12 7.19
N PRO A 49 8.87 8.30 8.32
CA PRO A 49 9.18 7.62 9.59
C PRO A 49 8.68 6.18 9.58
N LEU A 50 9.46 5.27 9.00
CA LEU A 50 9.09 3.86 8.82
C LEU A 50 8.91 3.11 10.15
N GLU A 51 9.58 3.55 11.20
CA GLU A 51 9.48 3.02 12.57
C GLU A 51 8.09 3.19 13.19
N ARG A 52 7.25 4.08 12.63
CA ARG A 52 5.84 4.24 13.06
C ARG A 52 4.91 3.23 12.41
N LEU A 53 5.37 2.49 11.41
CA LEU A 53 4.57 1.49 10.72
C LEU A 53 4.33 0.31 11.68
N PRO A 54 3.08 -0.07 11.97
CA PRO A 54 2.80 -1.28 12.73
C PRO A 54 3.30 -2.50 11.95
N VAL A 55 4.44 -3.05 12.39
CA VAL A 55 5.13 -4.14 11.73
C VAL A 55 5.21 -5.33 12.67
N GLU A 56 4.86 -6.52 12.16
CA GLU A 56 5.22 -7.78 12.79
C GLU A 56 6.36 -8.45 12.01
N GLN A 57 7.17 -9.25 12.70
CA GLN A 57 8.24 -10.05 12.10
C GLN A 57 7.94 -11.53 12.31
N VAL A 58 8.08 -12.34 11.26
CA VAL A 58 7.85 -13.79 11.28
C VAL A 58 9.01 -14.52 10.62
N GLY A 59 9.25 -15.75 11.05
CA GLY A 59 10.14 -16.70 10.39
C GLY A 59 9.60 -17.13 9.03
N LEU A 60 10.49 -17.62 8.16
CA LEU A 60 10.11 -18.11 6.84
C LEU A 60 9.20 -19.35 6.92
N ASP A 61 9.44 -20.20 7.93
CA ASP A 61 8.66 -21.39 8.27
C ASP A 61 7.21 -21.06 8.70
N GLU A 62 6.98 -19.88 9.28
CA GLU A 62 5.64 -19.42 9.68
C GLU A 62 4.81 -18.86 8.51
N VAL A 63 5.42 -18.57 7.35
CA VAL A 63 4.75 -17.90 6.22
C VAL A 63 3.51 -18.65 5.71
N PRO A 64 3.53 -19.99 5.51
CA PRO A 64 2.36 -20.72 5.05
C PRO A 64 1.16 -20.56 5.99
N ASP A 65 1.38 -20.70 7.29
CA ASP A 65 0.32 -20.58 8.30
C ASP A 65 -0.23 -19.16 8.39
N ARG A 66 0.64 -18.15 8.26
CA ARG A 66 0.24 -16.73 8.26
C ARG A 66 -0.58 -16.35 7.03
N LEU A 67 -0.27 -16.92 5.86
CA LEU A 67 -1.05 -16.69 4.64
C LEU A 67 -2.41 -17.39 4.71
N ALA A 68 -2.48 -18.58 5.31
CA ALA A 68 -3.71 -19.36 5.42
C ALA A 68 -4.67 -18.81 6.48
N ASN A 69 -4.15 -18.40 7.64
CA ASN A 69 -4.96 -18.02 8.80
C ASN A 69 -5.07 -16.49 9.01
N GLY A 70 -4.40 -15.70 8.15
CA GLY A 70 -4.38 -14.25 8.22
C GLY A 70 -3.57 -13.70 9.40
N PRO A 71 -3.29 -12.39 9.41
CA PRO A 71 -2.60 -11.76 10.54
C PRO A 71 -3.48 -11.80 11.79
N ALA A 72 -2.91 -12.23 12.92
CA ALA A 72 -3.60 -12.35 14.21
C ALA A 72 -3.81 -10.99 14.94
N GLY A 73 -3.48 -9.85 14.33
CA GLY A 73 -3.38 -8.59 15.07
C GLY A 73 -3.41 -7.32 14.23
N SER A 74 -3.11 -6.19 14.89
CA SER A 74 -3.15 -4.82 14.37
C SER A 74 -1.98 -4.45 13.43
N ALA A 75 -1.19 -5.42 12.98
CA ALA A 75 -0.05 -5.18 12.11
C ALA A 75 -0.53 -4.75 10.71
N LEU A 76 0.05 -3.68 10.18
CA LEU A 76 -0.22 -3.21 8.82
C LEU A 76 0.71 -3.87 7.80
N LYS A 77 1.90 -4.29 8.24
CA LYS A 77 2.92 -4.92 7.40
C LYS A 77 3.62 -6.07 8.14
N THR A 78 3.77 -7.20 7.46
CA THR A 78 4.57 -8.33 7.94
C THR A 78 5.92 -8.33 7.24
N ILE A 79 7.00 -8.48 7.99
CA ILE A 79 8.37 -8.69 7.47
C ILE A 79 8.76 -10.14 7.72
N VAL A 80 9.13 -10.85 6.66
CA VAL A 80 9.63 -12.22 6.74
C VAL A 80 11.15 -12.18 6.91
N ARG A 81 11.66 -12.89 7.93
CA ARG A 81 13.08 -13.09 8.15
C ARG A 81 13.49 -14.45 7.56
N PRO A 82 14.43 -14.48 6.59
CA PRO A 82 14.83 -15.71 5.91
C PRO A 82 15.82 -16.59 6.71
N GLY A 83 15.81 -16.50 8.04
CA GLY A 83 16.72 -17.21 8.94
C GLY A 83 16.07 -18.40 9.62
#